data_AF-A0A7L2I928-F1
#
_entry.id   AF-A0A7L2I928-F1
#
_cell.length_a   1.000
_cell.length_b   1.000
_cell.length_c   1.000
_cell.angle_alpha   90.00
_cell.angle_beta   90.00
_cell.angle_gamma   90.00
#
_symmetry.space_group_name_H-M   'P 1'
#
loop_
_entity.id
_entity.type
_entity.pdbx_description
1 polymer ?
#
loop_
_entity_poly.entity_id
_entity_poly.type
_entity_poly.pdbx_seq_one_letter_code
_entity_poly.pdbx_strand_id
1 'polypeptide(L)'
;QLQSPESFAKSVQELTIVLQRTGDPANLNRLRPHLELLANIDPNPDAASPTWEQLENAMVAVKTVVHGLVDFIQNYSRKGHETPQ
;
A
#
# COMPACT_ATOMS: atom_id res chain seq x y z
N GLN A 1 -0.42 -0.70 -23.44
CA GLN A 1 0.08 -0.51 -22.07
C GLN A 1 -1.00 -0.99 -21.12
N LEU A 2 -0.71 -1.92 -20.18
CA LEU A 2 -1.70 -2.46 -19.23
C LEU A 2 -1.89 -1.57 -17.99
N GLN A 3 -1.03 -0.58 -17.81
CA GLN A 3 -1.12 0.35 -16.70
C GLN A 3 -1.99 1.54 -17.10
N SER A 4 -2.96 1.86 -16.26
CA SER A 4 -3.77 3.07 -16.31
C SER A 4 -3.69 3.79 -14.96
N PRO A 5 -4.06 5.07 -14.86
CA PRO A 5 -4.09 5.78 -13.56
C PRO A 5 -4.89 5.02 -12.49
N GLU A 6 -5.95 4.32 -12.88
CA GLU A 6 -6.81 3.54 -11.99
C GLU A 6 -6.19 2.19 -11.58
N SER A 7 -5.09 1.76 -12.19
CA SER A 7 -4.43 0.49 -11.87
C SER A 7 -4.06 0.41 -10.39
N PHE A 8 -3.58 1.50 -9.80
CA PHE A 8 -3.20 1.50 -8.38
C PHE A 8 -4.42 1.29 -7.47
N ALA A 9 -5.50 2.06 -7.67
CA ALA A 9 -6.72 1.89 -6.89
C ALA A 9 -7.29 0.46 -6.99
N LYS A 10 -7.24 -0.16 -8.17
CA LYS A 10 -7.61 -1.57 -8.36
C LYS A 10 -6.74 -2.52 -7.55
N SER A 11 -5.41 -2.34 -7.57
CA SER A 11 -4.50 -3.17 -6.77
C SER A 11 -4.75 -3.05 -5.26
N VAL A 12 -5.17 -1.88 -4.76
CA VAL A 12 -5.55 -1.71 -3.34
C VAL A 12 -6.81 -2.51 -3.00
N GLN A 13 -7.79 -2.55 -3.90
CA GLN A 13 -8.99 -3.38 -3.74
C GLN A 13 -8.66 -4.86 -3.75
N GLU A 14 -7.83 -5.30 -4.71
CA GLU A 14 -7.36 -6.69 -4.78
C GLU A 14 -6.62 -7.11 -3.51
N LEU A 15 -5.71 -6.25 -3.01
CA LEU A 15 -5.04 -6.48 -1.73
C LEU A 15 -6.05 -6.64 -0.59
N THR A 16 -7.04 -5.77 -0.50
CA THR A 16 -8.09 -5.84 0.55
C THR A 16 -8.85 -7.16 0.49
N ILE A 17 -9.19 -7.64 -0.71
CA ILE A 17 -9.86 -8.92 -0.91
C ILE A 17 -8.95 -10.08 -0.44
N VAL A 18 -7.67 -10.04 -0.76
CA VAL A 18 -6.70 -11.06 -0.31
C VAL A 18 -6.55 -11.05 1.21
N LEU A 19 -6.43 -9.88 1.83
CA LEU A 19 -6.31 -9.75 3.29
C LEU A 19 -7.55 -10.29 4.02
N GLN A 20 -8.75 -10.02 3.50
CA GLN A 20 -9.99 -10.60 4.03
C GLN A 20 -10.00 -12.13 3.95
N ARG A 21 -9.46 -12.71 2.89
CA ARG A 21 -9.37 -14.17 2.70
C ARG A 21 -8.34 -14.83 3.62
N THR A 22 -7.25 -14.15 3.93
CA THR A 22 -6.17 -14.68 4.79
C THR A 22 -6.37 -14.36 6.27
N GLY A 23 -7.37 -13.54 6.61
CA GLY A 23 -7.66 -13.11 7.98
C GLY A 23 -6.78 -11.97 8.50
N ASP A 24 -5.90 -11.43 7.65
CA ASP A 24 -5.04 -10.27 7.93
C ASP A 24 -4.27 -10.30 9.29
N PRO A 25 -3.42 -11.31 9.53
CA PRO A 25 -2.74 -11.49 10.83
C PRO A 25 -1.77 -10.35 11.20
N ALA A 26 -1.35 -9.55 10.21
CA ALA A 26 -0.47 -8.40 10.40
C ALA A 26 -1.23 -7.06 10.43
N ASN A 27 -2.56 -7.10 10.39
CA ASN A 27 -3.44 -5.92 10.34
C ASN A 27 -3.03 -4.93 9.23
N LEU A 28 -2.68 -5.43 8.04
CA LEU A 28 -2.31 -4.64 6.87
C LEU A 28 -3.46 -3.81 6.32
N ASN A 29 -4.71 -4.18 6.62
CA ASN A 29 -5.89 -3.42 6.24
C ASN A 29 -5.86 -2.00 6.85
N ARG A 30 -5.09 -1.77 7.94
CA ARG A 30 -4.83 -0.42 8.48
C ARG A 30 -4.11 0.51 7.49
N LEU A 31 -3.39 -0.04 6.51
CA LEU A 31 -2.66 0.72 5.49
C LEU A 31 -3.58 1.21 4.36
N ARG A 32 -4.79 0.64 4.24
CA ARG A 32 -5.75 0.95 3.19
C ARG A 32 -6.01 2.45 2.99
N PRO A 33 -6.37 3.27 4.00
CA PRO A 33 -6.62 4.70 3.79
C PRO A 33 -5.39 5.45 3.27
N HIS A 34 -4.18 5.03 3.65
CA HIS A 34 -2.94 5.59 3.13
C HIS A 34 -2.70 5.23 1.67
N LEU A 35 -2.98 3.98 1.29
CA LEU A 35 -2.88 3.51 -0.08
C LEU A 35 -3.93 4.17 -1.00
N GLU A 36 -5.18 4.33 -0.51
CA GLU A 36 -6.24 5.04 -1.23
C GLU A 36 -5.89 6.52 -1.44
N LEU A 37 -5.31 7.17 -0.43
CA LEU A 37 -4.81 8.55 -0.56
C LEU A 37 -3.74 8.65 -1.64
N LEU A 38 -2.75 7.76 -1.63
CA LEU A 38 -1.67 7.75 -2.63
C LEU A 38 -2.20 7.42 -4.04
N ALA A 39 -3.20 6.54 -4.16
CA ALA A 39 -3.81 6.18 -5.44
C ALA A 39 -4.67 7.31 -6.04
N ASN A 40 -5.13 8.25 -5.23
CA ASN A 40 -5.91 9.41 -5.69
C ASN A 40 -5.03 10.59 -6.14
N ILE A 41 -3.70 10.49 -6.03
CA ILE A 41 -2.79 11.52 -6.55
C ILE A 41 -2.82 11.46 -8.08
N ASP A 42 -3.09 12.61 -8.71
CA ASP A 42 -3.06 12.73 -10.17
C ASP A 42 -1.61 12.59 -10.67
N PRO A 43 -1.30 11.54 -11.47
CA PRO A 43 0.05 11.33 -11.99
C PRO A 43 0.37 12.19 -13.21
N ASN A 44 -0.59 12.98 -13.72
CA ASN A 44 -0.39 13.82 -14.89
C ASN A 44 0.69 14.89 -14.61
N PRO A 45 1.69 15.08 -15.49
CA PRO A 45 2.68 16.16 -15.33
C PRO A 45 2.07 17.56 -15.24
N ASP A 46 0.88 17.78 -15.82
CA ASP A 46 0.16 19.05 -15.79
C ASP A 46 -0.79 19.19 -14.58
N ALA A 47 -0.76 18.23 -13.65
CA ALA A 47 -1.56 18.29 -12.43
C ALA A 47 -1.20 19.52 -11.59
N ALA A 48 -2.20 20.06 -10.89
CA ALA A 48 -1.99 21.19 -9.99
C ALA A 48 -0.96 20.83 -8.90
N SER A 49 -0.09 21.79 -8.56
CA SER A 49 0.82 21.62 -7.44
C SER A 49 0.05 21.35 -6.14
N PRO A 50 0.49 20.40 -5.30
CA PRO A 50 -0.21 20.08 -4.07
C PRO A 50 -0.16 21.26 -3.09
N THR A 51 -1.19 21.38 -2.25
CA THR A 51 -1.10 22.21 -1.05
C THR A 51 -0.09 21.62 -0.07
N TRP A 52 0.39 22.42 0.89
CA TRP A 52 1.27 21.93 1.96
C TRP A 52 0.66 20.76 2.75
N GLU A 53 -0.65 20.83 3.00
CA GLU A 53 -1.40 19.76 3.68
C GLU A 53 -1.45 18.49 2.82
N GLN A 54 -1.71 18.59 1.51
CA GLN A 54 -1.69 17.44 0.61
C GLN A 54 -0.29 16.79 0.55
N LEU A 55 0.75 17.62 0.50
CA LEU A 55 2.13 17.15 0.52
C LEU A 55 2.47 16.43 1.83
N GLU A 56 2.14 17.01 2.97
CA GLU A 56 2.36 16.39 4.28
C GLU A 56 1.63 15.05 4.38
N ASN A 57 0.33 15.02 4.02
CA ASN A 57 -0.48 13.81 4.04
C ASN A 57 0.09 12.71 3.14
N ALA A 58 0.53 13.05 1.93
CA ALA A 58 1.16 12.10 1.01
C ALA A 58 2.48 11.54 1.60
N MET A 59 3.31 12.39 2.19
CA MET A 59 4.57 11.98 2.81
C MET A 59 4.37 11.10 4.04
N VAL A 60 3.35 11.38 4.86
CA VAL A 60 2.96 10.54 6.01
C VAL A 60 2.40 9.21 5.53
N ALA A 61 1.56 9.21 4.50
CA ALA A 61 0.99 8.00 3.92
C ALA A 61 2.07 7.07 3.37
N VAL A 62 2.99 7.56 2.54
CA VAL A 62 4.06 6.73 1.97
C VAL A 62 4.99 6.18 3.05
N LYS A 63 5.36 6.98 4.06
CA LYS A 63 6.17 6.51 5.19
C LYS A 63 5.48 5.37 5.93
N THR A 64 4.19 5.52 6.22
CA THR A 64 3.39 4.52 6.95
C THR A 64 3.27 3.21 6.15
N VAL A 65 3.01 3.30 4.85
CA VAL A 65 2.91 2.14 3.96
C VAL A 65 4.25 1.40 3.85
N VAL A 66 5.36 2.12 3.65
CA VAL A 66 6.70 1.51 3.55
C VAL A 66 7.09 0.84 4.86
N HIS A 67 6.86 1.49 6.00
CA HIS A 67 7.11 0.88 7.31
C HIS A 67 6.26 -0.39 7.51
N GLY A 68 4.96 -0.35 7.17
CA GLY A 68 4.09 -1.52 7.28
C GLY A 68 4.52 -2.67 6.37
N LEU A 69 5.04 -2.38 5.18
CA LEU A 69 5.59 -3.39 4.28
C LEU A 69 6.84 -4.05 4.86
N VAL A 70 7.77 -3.26 5.40
CA VAL A 70 8.99 -3.78 6.02
C VAL A 70 8.65 -4.64 7.24
N ASP A 71 7.75 -4.17 8.11
CA ASP A 71 7.25 -4.90 9.28
C ASP A 71 6.63 -6.25 8.88
N PHE A 72 5.77 -6.24 7.85
CA PHE A 72 5.20 -7.46 7.29
C PHE A 72 6.26 -8.43 6.78
N ILE A 73 7.22 -7.95 6.01
CA ILE A 73 8.27 -8.82 5.45
C ILE A 73 9.13 -9.41 6.56
N GLN A 74 9.45 -8.64 7.60
CA GLN A 74 10.31 -9.10 8.69
C GLN A 74 9.62 -10.09 9.63
N ASN A 75 8.34 -9.86 9.94
CA ASN A 75 7.63 -10.59 11.00
C ASN A 75 6.64 -11.64 10.47
N TYR A 76 6.21 -11.52 9.22
CA TYR A 76 5.14 -12.36 8.64
C TYR A 76 5.51 -13.00 7.30
N SER A 77 6.54 -12.52 6.58
CA SER A 77 7.08 -13.28 5.45
C SER A 77 7.82 -14.48 6.01
N ARG A 78 7.28 -15.68 5.78
CA ARG A 78 8.01 -16.92 6.01
C ARG A 78 9.24 -16.89 5.11
N LYS A 79 10.39 -16.43 5.61
CA LYS A 79 11.67 -16.98 5.17
C LYS A 79 11.50 -18.49 5.30
N GLY A 80 11.61 -19.19 4.18
CA GLY A 80 11.16 -20.57 4.03
C GLY A 80 11.43 -21.39 5.27
N HIS A 81 10.43 -22.16 5.70
CA HIS A 81 10.74 -23.34 6.48
C HIS A 81 11.73 -24.15 5.62
N GLU A 82 13.02 -23.98 5.88
CA GLU A 82 13.95 -25.09 5.79
C GLU A 82 13.34 -26.14 6.71
N THR A 83 12.65 -27.12 6.15
CA THR A 83 12.37 -28.37 6.84
C THR A 83 13.73 -28.97 7.18
N PRO A 84 14.15 -29.00 8.45
CA PRO A 84 15.29 -29.82 8.82
C PRO A 84 14.78 -31.25 8.86
N GLN A 85 15.31 -32.05 7.93
CA GLN A 85 15.44 -33.51 7.97
C GLN A 85 14.23 -34.37 7.60
#